data_AF-A0A368BIH7-F1
#
_entry.id   AF-A0A368BIH7-F1
#
_cell.length_a   1.000
_cell.length_b   1.000
_cell.length_c   1.000
_cell.angle_alpha   90.00
_cell.angle_beta   90.00
_cell.angle_gamma   90.00
#
_symmetry.space_group_name_H-M   'P 1'
#
loop_
_entity.id
_entity.type
_entity.pdbx_description
1 polymer ?
#
loop_
_entity_poly.entity_id
_entity_poly.type
_entity_poly.pdbx_seq_one_letter_code
_entity_poly.pdbx_strand_id
1 'polypeptide(L)' 'MEQLKSDLECITGERAIEATETMAQVLARLDEMAKSLDAPERLQHYLSKRSYVKALAWIEDPSAQHHV' A
#
# COMPACT_ATOMS: atom_id res chain seq x y z
N MET A 1 -4.68 2.21 -9.27
CA MET A 1 -3.99 2.78 -8.09
C MET A 1 -4.95 3.08 -6.94
N GLU A 2 -6.21 3.46 -7.20
CA GLU A 2 -7.18 3.81 -6.15
C GLU A 2 -7.41 2.69 -5.11
N GLN A 3 -7.56 1.43 -5.54
CA GLN A 3 -7.72 0.31 -4.61
C GLN A 3 -6.50 0.13 -3.70
N LEU A 4 -5.29 0.24 -4.25
CA LEU A 4 -4.06 0.12 -3.48
C LEU A 4 -3.95 1.23 -2.43
N LYS A 5 -4.33 2.47 -2.80
CA LYS A 5 -4.37 3.58 -1.84
C LYS A 5 -5.36 3.27 -0.72
N SER A 6 -6.58 2.83 -1.04
CA SER A 6 -7.60 2.48 -0.05
C SER A 6 -7.15 1.35 0.88
N ASP A 7 -6.48 0.32 0.35
CA ASP A 7 -5.94 -0.79 1.14
C ASP A 7 -4.85 -0.29 2.11
N LEU A 8 -4.01 0.65 1.66
CA LEU A 8 -2.96 1.25 2.47
C LEU A 8 -3.52 2.22 3.54
N GLU A 9 -4.51 3.03 3.21
CA GLU A 9 -5.24 3.88 4.17
C GLU A 9 -5.92 3.01 5.24
N CYS A 10 -6.48 1.86 4.85
CA CYS A 10 -7.10 0.92 5.79
C CYS A 10 -6.09 0.33 6.78
N ILE A 11 -4.91 -0.12 6.32
CA ILE A 11 -3.92 -0.75 7.20
C ILE A 11 -3.13 0.25 8.05
N THR A 12 -3.03 1.50 7.58
CA THR A 12 -2.40 2.60 8.33
C THR A 12 -3.36 3.29 9.30
N GLY A 13 -4.65 2.93 9.25
CA GLY A 13 -5.68 3.47 10.15
C GLY A 13 -6.23 4.82 9.74
N GLU A 14 -5.89 5.31 8.54
CA GLU A 14 -6.48 6.52 7.95
C GLU A 14 -7.92 6.31 7.47
N ARG A 15 -8.29 5.05 7.24
CA ARG A 15 -9.64 4.63 6.83
C ARG A 15 -10.12 3.41 7.63
N ALA A 16 -11.42 3.35 7.90
CA ALA A 16 -12.04 2.15 8.44
C ALA A 16 -12.11 1.02 7.39
N ILE A 17 -12.02 -0.23 7.83
CA ILE A 17 -12.27 -1.37 6.96
C ILE A 17 -13.77 -1.46 6.65
N GLU A 18 -14.12 -1.72 5.39
CA GLU A 18 -15.51 -1.95 4.99
C GLU A 18 -16.05 -3.19 5.70
N ALA A 19 -17.32 -3.17 6.10
CA ALA A 19 -17.93 -4.25 6.91
C ALA A 19 -17.93 -5.62 6.21
N THR A 20 -17.81 -5.64 4.88
CA THR A 20 -17.74 -6.85 4.04
C THR A 20 -16.32 -7.37 3.87
N GLU A 21 -15.31 -6.63 4.30
CA GLU A 21 -13.90 -6.96 4.13
C GLU A 21 -13.24 -7.33 5.46
N THR A 22 -12.20 -8.13 5.36
CA THR A 22 -11.37 -8.53 6.48
C THR A 22 -9.95 -8.02 6.29
N MET A 23 -9.25 -7.75 7.40
CA MET A 23 -7.85 -7.30 7.34
C MET A 23 -6.96 -8.30 6.57
N ALA A 24 -7.30 -9.60 6.62
CA ALA A 24 -6.60 -10.64 5.87
C ALA A 24 -6.76 -10.48 4.34
N GLN A 25 -7.95 -10.07 3.86
CA GLN A 25 -8.17 -9.80 2.43
C GLN A 25 -7.41 -8.57 1.95
N VAL A 26 -7.40 -7.50 2.76
CA VAL A 26 -6.60 -6.29 2.49
C VAL A 26 -5.12 -6.65 2.37
N LEU A 27 -4.58 -7.39 3.35
CA LEU A 27 -3.20 -7.86 3.33
C LEU A 27 -2.87 -8.74 2.12
N ALA A 28 -3.77 -9.65 1.74
CA ALA A 28 -3.56 -10.51 0.57
C ALA A 28 -3.43 -9.69 -0.72
N ARG A 29 -4.26 -8.66 -0.92
CA ARG A 29 -4.16 -7.76 -2.08
C ARG A 29 -2.85 -6.98 -2.10
N LEU A 30 -2.39 -6.51 -0.94
CA LEU A 30 -1.09 -5.82 -0.82
C LEU A 30 0.07 -6.77 -1.16
N ASP A 31 0.00 -8.03 -0.73
CA ASP A 31 1.00 -9.06 -1.04
C ASP A 31 1.00 -9.45 -2.52
N GLU A 32 -0.17 -9.46 -3.19
CA GLU A 32 -0.28 -9.65 -4.64
C GLU A 32 0.32 -8.47 -5.39
N MET A 33 0.04 -7.24 -4.96
CA MET A 33 0.59 -6.02 -5.55
C MET A 33 2.12 -5.96 -5.40
N ALA A 34 2.67 -6.43 -4.28
CA ALA A 34 4.11 -6.54 -4.07
C ALA A 34 4.81 -7.44 -5.09
N LYS A 35 4.08 -8.36 -5.73
CA LYS A 35 4.58 -9.30 -6.75
C LYS A 35 4.22 -8.87 -8.17
N SER A 36 3.45 -7.79 -8.33
CA SER A 36 3.02 -7.30 -9.63
C SER A 36 4.21 -6.72 -10.40
N LEU A 37 4.45 -7.24 -11.61
CA LEU A 37 5.50 -6.75 -12.50
C LEU A 37 5.19 -5.35 -13.07
N ASP A 38 3.92 -4.94 -13.04
CA ASP A 38 3.47 -3.66 -13.57
C ASP A 38 3.54 -2.53 -12.52
N ALA A 39 3.84 -2.85 -11.26
CA ALA A 39 3.99 -1.86 -10.21
C ALA A 39 5.36 -1.18 -10.28
N PRO A 40 5.48 0.12 -9.93
CA PRO A 40 6.77 0.79 -9.80
C PRO A 40 7.70 0.06 -8.80
N GLU A 41 8.99 -0.10 -9.13
CA GLU A 41 9.96 -0.85 -8.31
C GLU A 41 10.03 -0.36 -6.85
N ARG A 42 9.98 0.97 -6.63
CA ARG A 42 9.95 1.55 -5.28
C ARG A 42 8.70 1.12 -4.49
N LEU A 43 7.56 1.06 -5.15
CA LEU A 43 6.32 0.65 -4.51
C LEU A 43 6.35 -0.84 -4.17
N GLN A 44 6.82 -1.68 -5.09
CA GLN A 44 7.08 -3.10 -4.82
C GLN A 44 8.04 -3.27 -3.64
N HIS A 45 9.11 -2.47 -3.57
CA HIS A 45 10.07 -2.49 -2.46
C HIS A 45 9.37 -2.20 -1.12
N TYR A 46 8.61 -1.11 -1.02
CA TYR A 46 7.91 -0.79 0.24
C TYR A 46 6.90 -1.85 0.64
N LEU A 47 6.12 -2.37 -0.32
CA LEU A 47 5.12 -3.42 -0.06
C LEU A 47 5.79 -4.73 0.38
N SER A 48 6.88 -5.15 -0.27
CA SER A 48 7.64 -6.36 0.10
C SER A 48 8.25 -6.30 1.50
N LYS A 49 8.53 -5.08 2.00
CA LYS A 49 9.03 -4.82 3.35
C LYS A 49 7.92 -4.55 4.36
N ARG A 50 6.65 -4.65 3.95
CA ARG A 50 5.46 -4.26 4.75
C ARG A 50 5.56 -2.84 5.30
N SER A 51 6.24 -1.95 4.57
CA SER A 51 6.39 -0.54 4.95
C SER A 51 5.21 0.26 4.42
N TYR A 52 4.01 -0.04 4.92
CA TYR A 52 2.74 0.48 4.37
C TYR A 52 2.62 2.00 4.47
N VAL A 53 3.12 2.62 5.54
CA VAL A 53 3.16 4.09 5.67
C VAL A 53 4.01 4.74 4.56
N LYS A 54 5.17 4.15 4.24
CA LYS A 54 6.03 4.66 3.16
C LYS A 54 5.42 4.41 1.78
N ALA A 55 4.74 3.27 1.61
CA ALA A 55 4.00 2.98 0.39
C ALA A 55 2.85 3.98 0.17
N LEU A 56 2.10 4.31 1.22
CA LEU A 56 1.02 5.30 1.16
C LEU A 56 1.56 6.68 0.81
N ALA A 57 2.56 7.16 1.56
CA ALA A 57 3.18 8.45 1.29
C ALA A 57 3.75 8.55 -0.13
N TRP A 58 4.35 7.47 -0.65
CA TRP A 58 4.85 7.43 -2.02
C TRP A 58 3.73 7.49 -3.08
N ILE A 59 2.56 6.89 -2.81
CA ILE A 59 1.41 7.00 -3.72
C ILE A 59 0.85 8.43 -3.72
N GLU A 60 0.86 9.10 -2.58
CA GLU A 60 0.38 10.49 -2.46
C GLU A 60 1.33 11.49 -3.10
N ASP A 61 2.64 11.30 -2.90
CA ASP A 61 3.67 12.08 -3.56
C ASP A 61 4.84 11.18 -3.99
N PRO A 62 4.84 10.70 -5.25
CA PRO A 62 5.94 9.91 -5.79
C PRO A 62 7.26 10.69 -5.94
N SER A 63 7.18 12.03 -5.94
CA SER A 63 8.31 12.96 -6.10
C SER A 63 8.97 13.33 -4.78
N ALA A 64 8.27 13.11 -3.65
CA ALA A 64 8.82 13.25 -2.32
C ALA A 64 10.03 12.30 -2.17
N GLN A 65 11.22 12.85 -2.31
CA GLN A 65 12.43 12.21 -1.83
C GLN A 65 12.33 12.18 -0.31
N HIS A 66 11.74 11.14 0.27
CA HIS A 66 11.82 10.88 1.70
C HIS A 66 13.28 10.56 2.03
N HIS A 67 14.03 11.62 2.35
CA HIS A 67 15.28 11.54 3.06
C HIS A 67 14.98 10.95 4.44
N VAL A 68 15.59 9.78 4.68
CA VAL A 68 15.56 9.03 5.95
C VAL A 68 16.02 9.86 7.14
#